data_AF-A0AAW0JBH0-F1
#
_entry.id   AF-A0AAW0JBH0-F1
#
_cell.length_a   1.000
_cell.length_b   1.000
_cell.length_c   1.000
_cell.angle_alpha   90.00
_cell.angle_beta   90.00
_cell.angle_gamma   90.00
#
_symmetry.space_group_name_H-M   'P 1'
#
loop_
_entity.id
_entity.type
_entity.pdbx_description
1 polymer ?
#
loop_
_entity_poly.entity_id
_entity_poly.type
_entity_poly.pdbx_seq_one_letter_code
_entity_poly.pdbx_strand_id
1 'polypeptide(L)'
;MGSWASTFLLDEELKEIKKVTGFSNSQITCLYSQFTNLDTGENETLSREDFQKIAELAINSLGDWIINAFFSEGEDQISFRGFLRTLAHFQSTDDNKR
;
A
#
# COMPACT_ATOMS: atom_id res chain seq x y z
N MET A 1 5.55 21.90 -5.81
CA MET A 1 5.12 22.10 -4.40
C MET A 1 5.08 20.73 -3.76
N GLY A 2 5.56 20.58 -2.52
CA GLY A 2 5.68 19.30 -1.81
C GLY A 2 7.12 18.85 -1.68
N SER A 3 7.59 18.68 -0.45
CA SER A 3 8.97 18.87 0.01
C SER A 3 9.82 17.59 0.03
N TRP A 4 11.06 17.71 -0.44
CA TRP A 4 12.10 16.68 -0.26
C TRP A 4 12.55 16.54 1.21
N ALA A 5 12.12 17.43 2.11
CA ALA A 5 12.36 17.30 3.56
C ALA A 5 11.78 15.99 4.14
N SER A 6 10.75 15.43 3.52
CA SER A 6 10.15 14.14 3.91
C SER A 6 10.99 12.93 3.47
N THR A 7 11.95 13.08 2.55
CA THR A 7 12.75 11.96 2.02
C THR A 7 13.65 11.29 3.07
N PHE A 8 14.06 12.03 4.10
CA PHE A 8 14.95 11.49 5.14
C PHE A 8 14.19 10.60 6.14
N LEU A 9 12.99 11.02 6.55
CA LEU A 9 12.09 10.20 7.38
C LEU A 9 11.54 9.01 6.58
N LEU A 10 11.21 9.24 5.30
CA LEU A 10 10.85 8.17 4.38
C LEU A 10 11.97 7.15 4.20
N ASP A 11 13.27 7.52 4.22
CA ASP A 11 14.39 6.57 4.03
C ASP A 11 14.56 5.60 5.22
N GLU A 12 14.36 6.10 6.45
CA GLU A 12 14.35 5.29 7.67
C GLU A 12 13.15 4.33 7.67
N GLU A 13 11.95 4.85 7.37
CA GLU A 13 10.74 4.03 7.20
C GLU A 13 10.89 3.04 6.04
N LEU A 14 11.52 3.43 4.92
CA LEU A 14 11.79 2.59 3.76
C LEU A 14 12.68 1.41 4.15
N LYS A 15 13.70 1.66 4.96
CA LYS A 15 14.61 0.62 5.44
C LYS A 15 13.90 -0.36 6.36
N GLU A 16 13.05 0.13 7.25
CA GLU A 16 12.23 -0.74 8.10
C GLU A 16 11.24 -1.56 7.28
N ILE A 17 10.51 -0.93 6.37
CA ILE A 17 9.56 -1.58 5.46
C ILE A 17 10.28 -2.62 4.62
N LYS A 18 11.41 -2.28 4.01
CA LYS A 18 12.22 -3.22 3.22
C LYS A 18 12.65 -4.42 4.02
N LYS A 19 13.04 -4.23 5.29
CA LYS A 19 13.43 -5.33 6.18
C LYS A 19 12.26 -6.26 6.51
N VAL A 20 11.05 -5.72 6.62
CA VAL A 20 9.84 -6.48 6.97
C VAL A 20 9.18 -7.14 5.76
N THR A 21 9.21 -6.46 4.61
CA THR A 21 8.44 -6.86 3.40
C THR A 21 9.29 -7.48 2.31
N GLY A 22 10.59 -7.18 2.26
CA GLY A 22 11.47 -7.62 1.16
C GLY A 22 11.37 -6.80 -0.12
N PHE A 23 10.56 -5.72 -0.16
CA PHE A 23 10.45 -4.88 -1.35
C PHE A 23 11.75 -4.13 -1.67
N SER A 24 12.02 -3.97 -2.97
CA SER A 24 13.11 -3.10 -3.42
C SER A 24 12.77 -1.62 -3.24
N ASN A 25 13.80 -0.77 -3.14
CA ASN A 25 13.58 0.67 -2.91
C ASN A 25 12.70 1.29 -4.00
N SER A 26 12.91 0.90 -5.27
CA SER A 26 12.12 1.40 -6.40
C SER A 26 10.66 0.94 -6.34
N GLN A 27 10.39 -0.27 -5.88
CA GLN A 27 9.02 -0.76 -5.67
C GLN A 27 8.33 0.05 -4.57
N ILE A 28 9.00 0.30 -3.45
CA ILE A 28 8.41 1.08 -2.35
C ILE A 28 8.16 2.53 -2.78
N THR A 29 9.10 3.16 -3.50
CA THR A 29 8.90 4.52 -4.03
C THR A 29 7.75 4.58 -5.05
N CYS A 30 7.62 3.58 -5.91
CA CYS A 30 6.52 3.50 -6.88
C CYS A 30 5.17 3.30 -6.17
N LEU A 31 5.11 2.39 -5.19
CA LEU A 31 3.92 2.14 -4.37
C LEU A 31 3.53 3.36 -3.55
N TYR A 32 4.51 4.09 -3.01
CA TYR A 32 4.26 5.34 -2.31
C TYR A 32 3.67 6.40 -3.24
N SER A 33 4.23 6.56 -4.44
CA SER A 33 3.67 7.48 -5.44
C SER A 33 2.24 7.09 -5.85
N GLN A 34 1.97 5.80 -6.00
CA GLN A 34 0.61 5.30 -6.28
C GLN A 34 -0.33 5.56 -5.09
N PHE A 35 0.14 5.33 -3.87
CA PHE A 35 -0.61 5.59 -2.63
C PHE A 35 -0.98 7.07 -2.51
N THR A 36 -0.02 7.99 -2.71
CA THR A 36 -0.28 9.43 -2.67
C THR A 36 -1.17 9.92 -3.82
N ASN A 37 -1.15 9.24 -4.97
CA ASN A 37 -2.06 9.59 -6.07
C ASN A 37 -3.50 9.13 -5.81
N LEU A 38 -3.68 8.09 -4.99
CA LEU A 38 -4.99 7.58 -4.58
C LEU A 38 -5.55 8.36 -3.40
N ASP A 39 -4.69 8.78 -2.46
CA ASP A 39 -5.06 9.61 -1.32
C ASP A 39 -5.48 11.00 -1.82
N THR A 40 -6.79 11.17 -2.00
CA THR A 40 -7.38 12.44 -2.46
C THR A 40 -7.60 13.40 -1.29
N GLY A 41 -7.45 12.94 -0.05
CA GLY A 41 -7.70 13.69 1.17
C GLY A 41 -6.47 14.31 1.81
N GLU A 42 -5.26 14.00 1.33
CA GLU A 42 -3.98 14.32 2.01
C GLU A 42 -3.98 13.86 3.48
N ASN A 43 -4.71 12.77 3.78
CA ASN A 43 -4.93 12.30 5.14
C ASN A 43 -3.91 11.23 5.58
N GLU A 44 -2.95 10.91 4.71
CA GLU A 44 -1.94 9.85 4.89
C GLU A 44 -2.56 8.44 5.05
N THR A 45 -3.84 8.31 4.69
CA THR A 45 -4.64 7.08 4.82
C THR A 45 -5.51 6.89 3.59
N LEU A 46 -5.62 5.65 3.10
CA LEU A 46 -6.54 5.30 2.03
C LEU A 46 -7.84 4.72 2.60
N SER A 47 -8.96 5.21 2.09
CA SER A 47 -10.27 4.65 2.35
C SER A 47 -10.64 3.58 1.32
N ARG A 48 -11.65 2.75 1.62
CA ARG A 48 -12.21 1.80 0.63
C ARG A 48 -12.60 2.47 -0.69
N GLU A 49 -13.13 3.69 -0.62
CA GLU A 49 -13.53 4.47 -1.78
C GLU A 49 -12.34 4.85 -2.67
N ASP A 50 -11.17 5.09 -2.07
CA ASP A 50 -9.95 5.38 -2.83
C ASP A 50 -9.45 4.17 -3.61
N PHE A 51 -9.60 2.95 -3.06
CA PHE A 51 -9.30 1.72 -3.80
C PHE A 51 -10.26 1.47 -4.96
N GLN A 52 -11.52 1.89 -4.84
CA GLN A 52 -12.50 1.77 -5.93
C GLN A 52 -12.19 2.69 -7.12
N LYS A 53 -11.38 3.74 -6.93
CA LYS A 53 -10.89 4.60 -8.03
C LYS A 53 -9.89 3.87 -8.93
N ILE A 54 -9.29 2.77 -8.46
CA ILE A 54 -8.40 1.94 -9.27
C ILE A 54 -9.27 1.16 -10.27
N ALA A 55 -9.36 1.67 -11.49
CA ALA A 55 -10.16 1.07 -12.56
C ALA A 55 -9.81 -0.41 -12.81
N GLU A 56 -8.53 -0.77 -12.67
CA GLU A 56 -8.07 -2.16 -12.80
C GLU A 56 -8.61 -3.08 -11.71
N LEU A 57 -8.79 -2.57 -10.48
CA LEU A 57 -9.41 -3.32 -9.38
C LEU A 57 -10.93 -3.38 -9.53
N ALA A 58 -11.56 -2.30 -10.00
CA ALA A 58 -13.01 -2.25 -10.21
C ALA A 58 -13.51 -3.22 -11.29
N ILE A 59 -12.67 -3.54 -12.29
CA ILE A 59 -12.98 -4.51 -13.36
C ILE A 59 -12.58 -5.94 -12.94
N ASN A 60 -11.75 -6.09 -11.91
CA ASN A 60 -11.30 -7.38 -11.44
C ASN A 60 -12.36 -8.04 -10.55
N SER A 61 -12.78 -9.26 -10.89
CA SER A 61 -13.75 -10.04 -10.10
C SER A 61 -13.24 -10.40 -8.69
N LEU A 62 -11.94 -10.29 -8.45
CA LEU A 62 -11.32 -10.41 -7.13
C LEU A 62 -11.01 -9.06 -6.48
N GLY A 63 -11.32 -7.94 -7.16
CA GLY A 63 -11.04 -6.59 -6.68
C GLY A 63 -11.61 -6.34 -5.29
N ASP A 64 -12.89 -6.61 -5.08
CA ASP A 64 -13.53 -6.46 -3.77
C ASP A 64 -12.91 -7.36 -2.69
N TRP A 65 -12.44 -8.56 -3.04
CA TRP A 65 -11.77 -9.46 -2.10
C TRP A 65 -10.40 -8.94 -1.71
N ILE A 66 -9.66 -8.39 -2.67
CA ILE A 66 -8.36 -7.75 -2.46
C ILE A 66 -8.53 -6.50 -1.60
N ILE A 67 -9.52 -5.64 -1.89
CA ILE A 67 -9.87 -4.48 -1.08
C ILE A 67 -10.19 -4.93 0.34
N ASN A 68 -11.07 -5.92 0.50
CA ASN A 68 -11.41 -6.46 1.82
C ASN A 68 -10.21 -7.03 2.58
N ALA A 69 -9.22 -7.59 1.91
CA ALA A 69 -7.99 -8.08 2.55
C ALA A 69 -7.09 -6.95 3.07
N PHE A 70 -7.22 -5.72 2.56
CA PHE A 70 -6.50 -4.56 3.09
C PHE A 70 -7.07 -4.05 4.42
N PHE A 71 -8.37 -4.25 4.67
CA PHE A 71 -9.06 -3.67 5.82
C PHE A 71 -9.37 -4.73 6.89
N SER A 72 -9.05 -4.42 8.15
CA SER A 72 -9.47 -5.25 9.29
C SER A 72 -10.98 -5.11 9.53
N GLU A 73 -11.57 -6.06 10.25
CA GLU A 73 -13.00 -6.02 10.60
C GLU A 73 -13.31 -4.76 11.45
N GLY A 74 -14.04 -3.80 10.86
CA GLY A 74 -14.38 -2.51 11.48
C GLY A 74 -13.46 -1.34 11.15
N GLU A 75 -12.41 -1.55 10.34
CA GLU A 75 -11.57 -0.47 9.81
C GLU A 75 -11.98 -0.15 8.35
N ASP A 76 -12.13 1.13 8.05
CA ASP A 76 -12.42 1.62 6.68
C ASP A 76 -11.28 2.46 6.10
N GLN A 77 -10.20 2.62 6.85
CA GLN A 77 -9.01 3.37 6.48
C GLN A 77 -7.76 2.56 6.76
N ILE A 78 -6.77 2.66 5.86
CA ILE A 78 -5.48 1.99 5.99
C ILE A 78 -4.35 2.99 5.80
N SER A 79 -3.35 2.95 6.69
CA SER A 79 -2.11 3.72 6.53
C SER A 79 -1.19 3.08 5.50
N PHE A 80 -0.23 3.85 4.98
CA PHE A 80 0.79 3.34 4.04
C PHE A 80 1.51 2.08 4.57
N ARG A 81 1.81 2.06 5.87
CA ARG A 81 2.45 0.91 6.53
C ARG A 81 1.54 -0.33 6.57
N GLY A 82 0.24 -0.15 6.76
CA GLY A 82 -0.75 -1.22 6.67
C GLY A 82 -0.82 -1.77 5.24
N PHE A 83 -0.91 -0.87 4.26
CA PHE A 83 -0.98 -1.21 2.83
C PHE A 83 0.21 -2.07 2.38
N LEU A 84 1.42 -1.66 2.73
CA LEU A 84 2.64 -2.42 2.41
C LEU A 84 2.70 -3.78 3.12
N ARG A 85 2.21 -3.87 4.36
CA ARG A 85 2.19 -5.12 5.11
C ARG A 85 1.26 -6.14 4.45
N THR A 86 0.08 -5.70 4.02
CA THR A 86 -0.86 -6.56 3.29
C THR A 86 -0.29 -6.97 1.93
N LEU A 87 0.36 -6.04 1.20
CA LEU A 87 1.07 -6.38 -0.05
C LEU A 87 2.20 -7.38 0.16
N ALA A 88 2.94 -7.28 1.27
CA ALA A 88 3.99 -8.24 1.61
C ALA A 88 3.42 -9.65 1.88
N HIS A 89 2.23 -9.74 2.47
CA HIS A 89 1.52 -11.02 2.60
C HIS A 89 1.17 -11.63 1.24
N PHE A 90 0.71 -10.81 0.28
CA PHE A 90 0.45 -11.26 -1.10
C PHE A 90 1.73 -11.64 -1.86
N GLN A 91 2.86 -11.04 -1.53
CA GLN A 91 4.15 -11.39 -2.12
C GLN A 91 4.65 -12.75 -1.61
N SER A 92 4.48 -13.04 -0.32
CA SER A 92 4.95 -14.28 0.31
C SER A 92 4.10 -15.50 -0.04
N THR A 93 2.95 -15.34 -0.69
CA THR A 93 2.12 -16.46 -1.13
C THR A 93 2.68 -17.28 -2.30
N ASP A 94 3.82 -16.90 -2.90
CA ASP A 94 4.53 -17.72 -3.89
C ASP A 94 5.53 -18.72 -3.26
N ASP A 95 5.77 -18.68 -1.93
CA ASP A 95 6.63 -19.62 -1.21
C ASP A 95 5.90 -20.89 -0.71
N ASN A 96 4.65 -21.13 -1.17
CA ASN A 96 3.96 -22.40 -0.96
C ASN A 96 4.03 -23.30 -2.19
N LYS A 97 5.26 -23.57 -2.65
CA LYS A 97 5.58 -24.73 -3.46
C LYS A 97 6.71 -25.51 -2.78
N ARG A 98 6.35 -26.24 -1.73
CA ARG A 98 7.08 -27.45 -1.32
C ARG A 98 6.38 -28.66 -1.91
#